data_AF-A0A897MPL7-F1
#
_entry.id   AF-A0A897MPL7-F1
#
_cell.length_a   1.000
_cell.length_b   1.000
_cell.length_c   1.000
_cell.angle_alpha   90.00
_cell.angle_beta   90.00
_cell.angle_gamma   90.00
#
_symmetry.space_group_name_H-M   'P 1'
#
loop_
_entity.id
_entity.type
_entity.pdbx_description
1 polymer ?
#
loop_
_entity_poly.entity_id
_entity_poly.type
_entity_poly.pdbx_seq_one_letter_code
_entity_poly.pdbx_strand_id
1 'polypeptide(L)'
;MSTEVDGDRDLEAEAAEAEAGEVGIPFDAICTGCGQTRVKRADEDPENPSSFKHVCHQCGGVTWWNPLSTLTGLMRSNGHPALDDEDTDASRARWSG
;
A
#
# COMPACT_ATOMS: atom_id res chain seq x y z
N MET A 1 6.33 -0.37 -24.06
CA MET A 1 6.53 0.61 -22.98
C MET A 1 5.17 1.21 -22.70
N SER A 2 4.37 0.52 -21.89
CA SER A 2 3.01 0.94 -21.55
C SER A 2 3.08 1.53 -20.15
N THR A 3 3.24 2.84 -20.03
CA THR A 3 2.98 3.54 -18.78
C THR A 3 1.48 3.79 -18.78
N GLU A 4 0.75 2.83 -18.23
CA GLU A 4 -0.70 2.89 -18.10
C GLU A 4 -1.03 4.12 -17.25
N VAL A 5 -1.64 5.09 -17.93
CA VAL A 5 -1.96 6.40 -17.39
C VAL A 5 -3.28 6.30 -16.65
N ASP A 6 -3.25 5.85 -15.41
CA ASP A 6 -4.31 6.14 -14.44
C ASP A 6 -4.12 7.57 -13.90
N GLY A 7 -4.16 8.54 -14.83
CA GLY A 7 -4.45 9.96 -14.63
C GLY A 7 -3.64 10.75 -13.59
N ASP A 8 -2.49 11.29 -14.01
CA ASP A 8 -1.73 12.42 -13.40
C ASP A 8 -0.92 12.15 -12.12
N ARG A 9 -1.29 11.18 -11.26
CA ARG A 9 -0.59 10.95 -9.98
C ARG A 9 0.26 9.69 -9.99
N ASP A 10 1.56 9.86 -9.79
CA ASP A 10 2.51 8.75 -9.63
C ASP A 10 2.41 8.17 -8.22
N LEU A 11 1.48 7.24 -8.02
CA LEU A 11 1.19 6.64 -6.71
C LEU A 11 2.40 5.91 -6.11
N GLU A 12 3.30 5.37 -6.95
CA GLU A 12 4.52 4.72 -6.51
C GLU A 12 5.52 5.73 -5.93
N ALA A 13 5.74 6.85 -6.62
CA ALA A 13 6.54 7.96 -6.12
C ALA A 13 5.94 8.53 -4.83
N GLU A 14 4.61 8.75 -4.78
CA GLU A 14 3.94 9.22 -3.56
C GLU A 14 4.15 8.25 -2.39
N ALA A 15 4.08 6.94 -2.63
CA ALA A 15 4.34 5.90 -1.62
C ALA A 15 5.80 5.79 -1.18
N ALA A 16 6.73 6.29 -1.99
CA ALA A 16 8.17 6.36 -1.70
C ALA A 16 8.55 7.65 -0.95
N GLU A 17 7.68 8.66 -0.93
CA GLU A 17 7.93 9.88 -0.15
C GLU A 17 7.80 9.60 1.35
N ALA A 18 8.66 10.24 2.15
CA ALA A 18 8.64 10.09 3.62
C ALA A 18 7.29 10.48 4.23
N GLU A 19 6.54 11.35 3.56
CA GLU A 19 5.20 11.78 3.96
C GLU A 19 4.10 10.74 3.76
N ALA A 20 4.34 9.68 2.99
CA ALA A 20 3.48 8.49 3.00
C ALA A 20 3.73 7.62 4.23
N GLY A 21 4.85 7.80 4.95
CA GLY A 21 5.27 6.92 6.03
C GLY A 21 6.15 5.78 5.53
N GLU A 22 7.09 5.33 6.37
CA GLU A 22 8.11 4.34 5.98
C GLU A 22 7.67 2.88 6.20
N VAL A 23 6.65 2.66 7.05
CA VAL A 23 6.23 1.32 7.51
C VAL A 23 4.72 1.18 7.43
N GLY A 24 4.26 -0.01 7.02
CA GLY A 24 2.85 -0.36 6.95
C GLY A 24 2.34 -0.57 5.52
N ILE A 25 1.04 -0.81 5.43
CA ILE A 25 0.34 -1.09 4.18
C ILE A 25 0.04 0.23 3.47
N PRO A 26 0.41 0.38 2.19
CA PRO A 26 0.06 1.58 1.42
C PRO A 26 -1.43 1.58 1.07
N PHE A 27 -2.11 2.66 1.44
CA PHE A 27 -3.50 2.94 1.10
C PHE A 27 -3.57 4.24 0.31
N ASP A 28 -4.41 4.29 -0.72
CA ASP A 28 -4.85 5.56 -1.28
C ASP A 28 -5.92 6.12 -0.34
N ALA A 29 -5.64 7.23 0.31
CA ALA A 29 -6.50 7.79 1.34
C ALA A 29 -6.89 9.23 1.03
N ILE A 30 -8.11 9.63 1.41
CA ILE A 30 -8.62 10.98 1.25
C ILE A 30 -8.64 11.73 2.58
N CYS A 31 -8.07 12.93 2.59
CA CYS A 31 -8.14 13.84 3.71
C CYS A 31 -9.58 14.33 3.91
N THR A 32 -10.14 14.09 5.08
CA THR A 32 -11.50 14.55 5.44
C THR A 32 -11.61 16.06 5.62
N GLY A 33 -10.48 16.77 5.78
CA GLY A 33 -10.43 18.22 5.97
C GLY A 33 -10.42 19.02 4.67
N CYS A 34 -9.55 18.66 3.72
CA CYS A 34 -9.39 19.37 2.44
C CYS A 34 -9.84 18.57 1.21
N GLY A 35 -10.18 17.29 1.36
CA GLY A 35 -10.56 16.42 0.24
C GLY A 35 -9.38 15.96 -0.64
N GLN A 36 -8.14 16.23 -0.23
CA GLN A 36 -6.97 15.78 -0.98
C GLN A 36 -6.75 14.28 -0.82
N THR A 37 -6.57 13.60 -1.95
CA THR A 37 -6.21 12.18 -1.98
C THR A 37 -4.69 12.05 -2.09
N ARG A 38 -4.08 11.17 -1.30
CA ARG A 38 -2.63 10.89 -1.27
C ARG A 38 -2.40 9.47 -0.76
N VAL A 39 -1.31 8.86 -1.21
CA VAL A 39 -0.86 7.59 -0.64
C VAL A 39 -0.36 7.79 0.79
N LYS A 40 -0.85 6.95 1.70
CA LYS A 40 -0.46 6.91 3.11
C LYS A 40 -0.29 5.47 3.54
N ARG A 41 0.74 5.21 4.32
CA ARG A 41 1.05 3.91 4.91
C ARG A 41 0.56 3.89 6.34
N ALA A 42 -0.20 2.86 6.67
CA ALA A 42 -0.71 2.64 8.01
C ALA A 42 -0.68 1.14 8.34
N ASP A 43 -0.63 0.82 9.63
CA ASP A 43 -0.75 -0.55 10.14
C ASP A 43 -2.24 -0.90 10.32
N GLU A 44 -3.03 -0.67 9.28
CA GLU A 44 -4.46 -0.94 9.26
C GLU A 44 -4.75 -2.24 8.51
N ASP A 45 -5.87 -2.86 8.83
CA ASP A 45 -6.29 -4.09 8.18
C ASP A 45 -6.53 -3.84 6.67
N PRO A 46 -5.89 -4.59 5.76
CA PRO A 46 -6.01 -4.37 4.33
C PRO A 46 -7.42 -4.71 3.79
N GLU A 47 -8.17 -5.56 4.47
CA GLU A 47 -9.52 -6.00 4.09
C GLU A 47 -10.59 -5.08 4.67
N ASN A 48 -10.32 -4.46 5.82
CA ASN A 48 -11.22 -3.51 6.48
C ASN A 48 -10.47 -2.30 7.06
N PRO A 49 -9.94 -1.41 6.20
CA PRO A 49 -9.10 -0.31 6.66
C PRO A 49 -9.96 0.75 7.34
N SER A 50 -9.56 1.16 8.55
CA SER A 50 -10.27 2.19 9.31
C SER A 50 -9.69 3.58 9.04
N SER A 51 -10.43 4.62 9.43
CA SER A 51 -9.94 5.99 9.28
C SER A 51 -8.84 6.26 10.30
N PHE A 52 -7.71 6.80 9.85
CA PHE A 52 -6.53 7.03 10.67
C PHE A 52 -6.10 8.50 10.67
N LYS A 53 -5.35 8.90 11.70
CA LYS A 53 -4.81 10.26 11.80
C LYS A 53 -3.45 10.35 11.12
N HIS A 54 -3.32 11.26 10.17
CA HIS A 54 -2.04 11.54 9.52
C HIS A 54 -1.87 13.03 9.22
N VAL A 55 -0.62 13.48 9.12
CA VAL A 55 -0.28 14.84 8.69
C VAL A 55 -0.77 15.08 7.26
N CYS A 56 -1.48 16.19 7.07
CA CYS A 56 -1.84 16.76 5.79
C CYS A 56 -1.14 18.10 5.61
N HIS A 57 -0.26 18.19 4.63
CA HIS A 57 0.49 19.41 4.32
C HIS A 57 -0.43 20.54 3.81
N GLN A 58 -1.51 20.19 3.10
CA GLN A 58 -2.50 21.17 2.63
C GLN A 58 -3.29 21.81 3.77
N CYS A 59 -3.66 21.02 4.80
CA CYS A 59 -4.32 21.53 6.00
C CYS A 59 -3.34 22.14 7.02
N GLY A 60 -2.04 21.88 6.87
CA GLY A 60 -1.01 22.35 7.80
C GLY A 60 -0.99 21.64 9.16
N GLY A 61 -1.52 20.41 9.26
CA GLY A 61 -1.63 19.71 10.53
C GLY A 61 -2.06 18.25 10.44
N VAL A 62 -2.24 17.61 11.59
CA VAL A 62 -2.77 16.24 11.68
C VAL A 62 -4.28 16.28 11.45
N THR A 63 -4.74 15.49 10.48
CA THR A 63 -6.15 15.35 10.12
C THR A 63 -6.52 13.89 9.99
N TRP A 64 -7.82 13.62 9.86
CA TRP A 64 -8.32 12.28 9.60
C TRP A 64 -8.28 11.98 8.12
N TRP A 65 -7.76 10.81 7.78
CA TRP A 65 -7.68 10.27 6.44
C TRP A 65 -8.55 9.04 6.35
N ASN A 66 -9.41 9.00 5.33
CA ASN A 66 -10.26 7.86 5.07
C ASN A 66 -9.64 7.02 3.94
N PRO A 67 -9.28 5.76 4.19
CA PRO A 67 -8.77 4.87 3.15
C PRO A 67 -9.86 4.64 2.09
N LEU A 68 -9.49 4.77 0.82
CA LEU A 68 -10.36 4.51 -0.32
C LEU A 68 -10.08 3.13 -0.91
N SER A 69 -8.80 2.82 -1.11
CA SER A 69 -8.35 1.54 -1.68
C SER A 69 -6.99 1.16 -1.12
N THR A 70 -6.82 -0.14 -0.85
CA THR A 70 -5.54 -0.74 -0.49
C THR A 70 -4.68 -0.92 -1.74
N LEU A 71 -3.47 -0.34 -1.76
CA LEU A 71 -2.54 -0.45 -2.89
C LEU A 71 -1.68 -1.72 -2.75
N THR A 72 -2.32 -2.89 -2.77
CA THR A 72 -1.66 -4.21 -2.64
C THR A 72 -0.60 -4.46 -3.72
N GLY A 73 -0.72 -3.83 -4.89
CA GLY A 73 0.30 -3.85 -5.95
C GLY A 73 1.66 -3.31 -5.51
N LEU A 74 1.68 -2.32 -4.59
CA LEU A 74 2.90 -1.70 -4.05
C LEU A 74 3.50 -2.47 -2.86
N MET A 75 2.77 -3.44 -2.29
CA MET A 75 3.32 -4.29 -1.21
C MET A 75 4.49 -5.17 -1.68
N ARG A 76 4.48 -5.59 -2.95
CA ARG A 76 5.54 -6.43 -3.55
C ARG A 76 6.93 -5.76 -3.54
N SER A 77 6.99 -4.42 -3.56
CA SER A 77 8.25 -3.66 -3.55
C SER A 77 8.83 -3.47 -2.15
N ASN A 78 8.05 -3.70 -1.09
CA ASN A 78 8.45 -3.50 0.32
C ASN A 78 8.80 -4.81 1.06
N GLY A 79 8.97 -5.94 0.36
CA GLY A 79 9.43 -7.19 0.97
C GLY A 79 8.45 -7.81 1.98
N HIS A 80 7.17 -7.44 1.94
CA HIS A 80 6.13 -8.21 2.61
C HIS A 80 5.92 -9.48 1.79
N PRO A 81 6.01 -10.69 2.37
CA PRO A 81 5.71 -11.90 1.62
C PRO A 81 4.24 -11.82 1.23
N ALA A 82 3.98 -11.50 -0.04
CA ALA A 82 2.77 -11.96 -0.69
C ALA A 82 2.72 -13.44 -0.37
N LEU A 83 1.64 -13.90 0.26
CA LEU A 83 1.48 -15.29 0.66
C LEU A 83 1.93 -16.16 -0.52
N ASP A 84 3.11 -16.77 -0.39
CA ASP A 84 3.63 -17.75 -1.33
C ASP A 84 2.76 -18.97 -1.08
N ASP A 85 1.64 -19.03 -1.80
CA ASP A 85 0.82 -20.22 -1.93
C ASP A 85 1.70 -21.33 -2.54
N GLU A 86 2.30 -22.08 -1.62
CA GLU A 86 2.54 -23.51 -1.74
C GLU A 86 3.62 -23.95 -2.76
N ASP A 87 4.89 -23.79 -2.39
CA ASP A 87 5.96 -24.74 -2.76
C ASP A 87 5.70 -26.07 -2.01
N THR A 88 4.69 -26.82 -2.46
CA THR A 88 4.57 -28.23 -2.06
C THR A 88 5.67 -29.01 -2.76
N ASP A 89 6.74 -29.26 -1.99
CA ASP A 89 7.69 -30.37 -2.06
C ASP A 89 7.25 -31.53 -2.98
N ALA A 90 7.51 -31.40 -4.28
CA ALA A 90 7.50 -32.51 -5.23
C ALA A 90 8.90 -33.17 -5.32
N SER A 91 9.73 -33.07 -4.27
CA SER A 91 11.10 -33.60 -4.25
C SER A 91 11.23 -34.96 -3.56
N ARG A 92 10.13 -35.65 -3.23
CA ARG A 92 10.19 -37.00 -2.66
C ARG A 92 9.55 -38.06 -3.55
N ALA A 93 10.43 -38.94 -4.04
CA ALA A 93 10.20 -40.31 -4.51
C ALA A 93 10.09 -40.53 -6.03
N ARG A 94 11.25 -40.57 -6.72
CA ARG A 94 11.38 -41.43 -7.92
C ARG A 94 12.80 -41.87 -8.28
N TRP A 95 13.68 -42.06 -7.29
CA TRP A 95 14.88 -42.87 -7.48
C TRP A 95 14.97 -43.91 -6.35
N SER A 96 14.92 -45.19 -6.71
CA SER A 96 15.41 -46.33 -5.94
C SER A 96 15.24 -47.57 -6.80
N GLY A 97 16.37 -48.17 -7.19
CA GLY A 97 16.47 -49.58 -7.59
C GLY A 97 16.34 -49.87 -9.06
#